data_AF-S4XMT7-F1
#
_entry.id   AF-S4XMT7-F1
#
_cell.length_a   1.000
_cell.length_b   1.000
_cell.length_c   1.000
_cell.angle_alpha   90.00
_cell.angle_beta   90.00
_cell.angle_gamma   90.00
#
_symmetry.space_group_name_H-M   'P 1'
#
loop_
_entity.id
_entity.type
_entity.pdbx_description
1 polymer ?
#
loop_
_entity_poly.entity_id
_entity_poly.type
_entity_poly.pdbx_seq_one_letter_code
_entity_poly.pdbx_strand_id
1 'polypeptide(L)'
;MTGAALDLDRLLKLRLLVARFGEMDLAKWWNTKGQLGRLGSAALRRGFPRTHRFAQARSVFAVAAHRCAEVFEPPGSVTLWRLPEVLEEEFDARWEHWLDNASAWTPFFEKLETLSGSDLTRILRAHEVVSDRDLEAYARLRRSAEGRAVPLPSPFSGTDDDVALLALGFARGEPSALAVPYARRADA
;
A
#
# COMPACT_ATOMS: atom_id res chain seq x y z
N MET A 1 -18.93 -20.49 2.78
CA MET A 1 -17.70 -20.67 3.56
C MET A 1 -17.17 -19.28 3.88
N THR A 2 -17.38 -18.80 5.11
CA THR A 2 -16.95 -17.47 5.55
C THR A 2 -15.45 -17.52 5.81
N GLY A 3 -14.65 -17.20 4.80
CA GLY A 3 -13.29 -16.72 5.05
C GLY A 3 -13.38 -15.51 5.98
N ALA A 4 -12.46 -15.39 6.94
CA ALA A 4 -12.42 -14.20 7.79
C ALA A 4 -12.42 -12.95 6.90
N ALA A 5 -13.33 -12.01 7.19
CA ALA A 5 -13.41 -10.76 6.46
C ALA A 5 -12.04 -10.05 6.52
N LEU A 6 -11.61 -9.49 5.39
CA LEU A 6 -10.37 -8.73 5.26
C LEU A 6 -10.30 -7.63 6.32
N ASP A 7 -9.17 -7.49 7.03
CA ASP A 7 -8.98 -6.39 7.97
C ASP A 7 -8.68 -5.09 7.18
N LEU A 8 -9.69 -4.24 7.05
CA LEU A 8 -9.58 -2.96 6.34
C LEU A 8 -8.63 -1.98 7.03
N ASP A 9 -8.49 -2.03 8.36
CA ASP A 9 -7.54 -1.18 9.08
C ASP A 9 -6.10 -1.62 8.76
N ARG A 10 -5.85 -2.95 8.68
CA ARG A 10 -4.58 -3.51 8.21
C ARG A 10 -4.31 -3.11 6.76
N LEU A 11 -5.30 -3.22 5.88
CA LEU A 11 -5.18 -2.79 4.47
C LEU A 11 -4.83 -1.30 4.36
N LEU A 12 -5.47 -0.41 5.14
CA LEU A 12 -5.13 1.02 5.14
C LEU A 12 -3.68 1.23 5.57
N LYS A 13 -3.21 0.58 6.63
CA LYS A 13 -1.81 0.69 7.09
C LYS A 13 -0.82 0.20 6.04
N LEU A 14 -1.11 -0.92 5.36
CA LEU A 14 -0.30 -1.43 4.25
C LEU A 14 -0.21 -0.41 3.11
N ARG A 15 -1.36 0.12 2.66
CA ARG A 15 -1.42 1.17 1.62
C ARG A 15 -0.63 2.41 2.05
N LEU A 16 -0.77 2.89 3.29
CA LEU A 16 -0.03 4.04 3.82
C LEU A 16 1.47 3.83 3.80
N LEU A 17 1.96 2.68 4.27
CA LEU A 17 3.40 2.39 4.36
C LEU A 17 4.03 2.28 2.98
N VAL A 18 3.39 1.56 2.04
CA VAL A 18 3.88 1.45 0.66
C VAL A 18 3.81 2.80 -0.06
N ALA A 19 2.74 3.58 0.16
CA ALA A 19 2.58 4.92 -0.39
C ALA A 19 3.70 5.85 0.10
N ARG A 20 3.96 5.91 1.41
CA ARG A 20 5.05 6.72 1.96
C ARG A 20 6.40 6.26 1.44
N PHE A 21 6.68 4.95 1.47
CA PHE A 21 7.96 4.39 1.06
C PHE A 21 8.30 4.68 -0.41
N GLY A 22 7.32 4.67 -1.31
CA GLY A 22 7.57 4.89 -2.72
C GLY A 22 7.71 6.35 -3.15
N GLU A 23 7.53 7.34 -2.25
CA GLU A 23 7.69 8.76 -2.61
C GLU A 23 9.13 9.10 -3.08
N MET A 24 9.29 10.22 -3.78
CA MET A 24 10.54 10.69 -4.38
C MET A 24 11.70 10.91 -3.40
N ASP A 25 11.41 11.13 -2.13
CA ASP A 25 12.40 11.26 -1.07
C ASP A 25 12.87 9.91 -0.50
N LEU A 26 12.22 8.81 -0.89
CA LEU A 26 12.57 7.44 -0.51
C LEU A 26 12.84 6.58 -1.76
N ALA A 27 11.92 5.67 -2.14
CA ALA A 27 12.18 4.72 -3.21
C ALA A 27 11.98 5.28 -4.63
N LYS A 28 11.46 6.51 -4.79
CA LYS A 28 11.36 7.20 -6.10
C LYS A 28 10.49 6.49 -7.12
N TRP A 29 9.38 5.90 -6.67
CA TRP A 29 8.41 5.22 -7.52
C TRP A 29 7.22 6.12 -7.87
N TRP A 30 6.79 6.94 -6.92
CA TRP A 30 5.69 7.88 -7.04
C TRP A 30 6.20 9.28 -7.36
N ASN A 31 5.46 10.04 -8.16
CA ASN A 31 5.80 11.44 -8.46
C ASN A 31 5.40 12.43 -7.33
N THR A 32 5.03 11.94 -6.16
CA THR A 32 4.88 12.76 -4.94
C THR A 32 6.21 12.82 -4.19
N LYS A 33 6.46 13.93 -3.50
CA LYS A 33 7.73 14.16 -2.77
C LYS A 33 7.44 14.58 -1.34
N GLY A 34 7.60 13.66 -0.38
CA GLY A 34 7.45 13.98 1.02
C GLY A 34 6.02 14.33 1.45
N GLN A 35 4.98 13.99 0.67
CA GLN A 35 3.61 14.43 0.92
C GLN A 35 3.02 13.75 2.15
N LEU A 36 3.36 12.48 2.41
CA LEU A 36 3.04 11.79 3.65
C LEU A 36 4.10 12.01 4.74
N GLY A 37 5.13 12.84 4.48
CA GLY A 37 6.17 13.24 5.42
C GLY A 37 5.81 14.49 6.23
N ARG A 38 6.67 14.85 7.19
CA ARG A 38 6.49 16.02 8.08
C ARG A 38 6.20 17.33 7.32
N LEU A 39 6.94 17.59 6.25
CA LEU A 39 6.77 18.82 5.45
C LEU A 39 5.43 18.84 4.71
N GLY A 40 5.02 17.70 4.13
CA GLY A 40 3.71 17.57 3.51
C GLY A 40 2.59 17.79 4.54
N SER A 41 2.71 17.18 5.72
CA SER A 41 1.80 17.35 6.87
C SER A 41 1.65 18.82 7.25
N ALA A 42 2.76 19.52 7.46
CA ALA A 42 2.74 20.95 7.77
C ALA A 42 2.07 21.80 6.68
N ALA A 43 2.32 21.49 5.39
CA ALA A 43 1.76 22.22 4.28
C ALA A 43 0.22 22.11 4.20
N LEU A 44 -0.33 20.90 4.33
CA LEU A 44 -1.79 20.69 4.20
C LEU A 44 -2.56 21.00 5.48
N ARG A 45 -1.94 20.88 6.65
CA ARG A 45 -2.60 21.11 7.95
C ARG A 45 -3.23 22.51 8.08
N ARG A 46 -2.67 23.53 7.43
CA ARG A 46 -3.24 24.90 7.48
C ARG A 46 -4.61 24.99 6.79
N GLY A 47 -4.81 24.27 5.68
CA GLY A 47 -6.08 24.24 4.95
C GLY A 47 -7.04 23.15 5.43
N PHE A 48 -6.50 22.06 5.99
CA PHE A 48 -7.26 20.88 6.42
C PHE A 48 -6.84 20.45 7.84
N PRO A 49 -7.08 21.28 8.87
CA PRO A 49 -6.51 21.06 10.21
C PRO A 49 -6.88 19.71 10.83
N ARG A 50 -8.07 19.19 10.52
CA ARG A 50 -8.58 17.91 11.05
C ARG A 50 -8.39 16.72 10.11
N THR A 51 -8.30 16.96 8.80
CA THR A 51 -8.39 15.89 7.78
C THR A 51 -7.17 15.77 6.86
N HIS A 52 -6.15 16.62 7.03
CA HIS A 52 -4.96 16.65 6.16
C HIS A 52 -4.30 15.28 5.96
N ARG A 53 -4.12 14.48 7.02
CA ARG A 53 -3.50 13.14 6.93
C ARG A 53 -4.24 12.18 5.99
N PHE A 54 -5.57 12.16 6.08
CA PHE A 54 -6.40 11.34 5.19
C PHE A 54 -6.48 11.93 3.77
N ALA A 55 -6.53 13.26 3.64
CA ALA A 55 -6.45 13.92 2.33
C ALA A 55 -5.12 13.60 1.61
N GLN A 56 -4.00 13.60 2.34
CA GLN A 56 -2.70 13.18 1.82
C GLN A 56 -2.72 11.72 1.40
N ALA A 57 -3.24 10.83 2.24
CA ALA A 57 -3.34 9.41 1.94
C ALA A 57 -4.08 9.16 0.62
N ARG A 58 -5.28 9.74 0.43
CA ARG A 58 -6.04 9.64 -0.83
C ARG A 58 -5.23 10.14 -2.03
N SER A 59 -4.58 11.29 -1.89
CA SER A 59 -3.78 11.88 -2.97
C SER A 59 -2.60 11.00 -3.36
N VAL A 60 -1.82 10.49 -2.40
CA VAL A 60 -0.68 9.63 -2.71
C VAL A 60 -1.12 8.25 -3.20
N PHE A 61 -2.23 7.70 -2.70
CA PHE A 61 -2.80 6.44 -3.22
C PHE A 61 -3.20 6.56 -4.69
N ALA A 62 -3.85 7.66 -5.07
CA ALA A 62 -4.20 7.91 -6.47
C ALA A 62 -2.96 7.98 -7.37
N VAL A 63 -1.89 8.66 -6.92
CA VAL A 63 -0.62 8.71 -7.68
C VAL A 63 0.04 7.33 -7.74
N ALA A 64 0.10 6.58 -6.63
CA ALA A 64 0.68 5.25 -6.60
C ALA A 64 -0.07 4.26 -7.51
N ALA A 65 -1.41 4.30 -7.49
CA ALA A 65 -2.27 3.53 -8.38
C ALA A 65 -1.96 3.84 -9.86
N HIS A 66 -1.92 5.13 -10.21
CA HIS A 66 -1.63 5.58 -11.57
C HIS A 66 -0.24 5.14 -12.04
N ARG A 67 0.79 5.34 -11.21
CA ARG A 67 2.17 4.91 -11.52
C ARG A 67 2.29 3.40 -11.69
N CYS A 68 1.58 2.61 -10.87
CA CYS A 68 1.54 1.17 -11.05
C CYS A 68 0.89 0.78 -12.38
N ALA A 69 -0.22 1.41 -12.77
CA ALA A 69 -0.89 1.14 -14.04
C ALA A 69 0.01 1.48 -15.26
N GLU A 70 0.72 2.61 -15.22
CA GLU A 70 1.69 2.97 -16.27
C GLU A 70 2.83 1.95 -16.39
N VAL A 71 3.27 1.38 -15.27
CA VAL A 71 4.37 0.39 -15.25
C VAL A 71 3.88 -1.00 -15.60
N PHE A 72 2.70 -1.43 -15.18
CA PHE A 72 2.20 -2.78 -15.44
C PHE A 72 0.69 -2.89 -15.18
N GLU A 73 -0.08 -3.13 -16.24
CA GLU A 73 -1.54 -3.25 -16.17
C GLU A 73 -2.08 -4.40 -17.04
N PRO A 74 -1.83 -5.67 -16.68
CA PRO A 74 -2.41 -6.79 -17.41
C PRO A 74 -3.90 -6.95 -17.09
N PRO A 75 -4.71 -7.44 -18.05
CA PRO A 75 -6.12 -7.75 -17.81
C PRO A 75 -6.28 -8.85 -16.75
N GLY A 76 -7.39 -8.80 -16.02
CA GLY A 76 -7.72 -9.81 -15.01
C GLY A 76 -6.76 -9.84 -13.81
N SER A 77 -6.14 -8.70 -13.48
CA SER A 77 -5.19 -8.59 -12.36
C SER A 77 -5.71 -7.75 -11.21
N VAL A 78 -5.29 -8.14 -10.01
CA VAL A 78 -5.49 -7.45 -8.74
C VAL A 78 -4.14 -6.91 -8.27
N THR A 79 -4.11 -5.66 -7.80
CA THR A 79 -2.93 -5.04 -7.18
C THR A 79 -3.30 -4.43 -5.83
N LEU A 80 -2.32 -4.01 -5.02
CA LEU A 80 -2.59 -3.33 -3.74
C LEU A 80 -3.48 -2.08 -3.90
N TRP A 81 -3.41 -1.42 -5.06
CA TRP A 81 -4.11 -0.19 -5.37
C TRP A 81 -5.41 -0.39 -6.18
N ARG A 82 -5.68 -1.64 -6.59
CA ARG A 82 -6.87 -2.01 -7.34
C ARG A 82 -7.27 -3.43 -6.97
N LEU A 83 -8.06 -3.54 -5.91
CA LEU A 83 -8.71 -4.75 -5.43
C LEU A 83 -10.00 -5.01 -6.23
N PRO A 84 -10.63 -6.19 -6.08
CA PRO A 84 -11.99 -6.41 -6.56
C PRO A 84 -12.97 -5.32 -6.07
N GLU A 85 -13.93 -4.97 -6.92
CA GLU A 85 -14.88 -3.86 -6.71
C GLU A 85 -15.54 -3.89 -5.33
N VAL A 86 -16.06 -5.05 -4.91
CA VAL A 86 -16.66 -5.24 -3.58
C VAL A 86 -15.72 -4.84 -2.44
N LEU A 87 -14.43 -5.16 -2.52
CA LEU A 87 -13.47 -4.80 -1.49
C LEU A 87 -13.08 -3.31 -1.53
N GLU A 88 -13.04 -2.69 -2.71
CA GLU A 88 -12.80 -1.24 -2.81
C GLU A 88 -14.02 -0.46 -2.29
N GLU A 89 -15.24 -0.91 -2.57
CA GLU A 89 -16.48 -0.33 -2.03
C GLU A 89 -16.52 -0.44 -0.49
N GLU A 90 -16.19 -1.60 0.08
CA GLU A 90 -16.08 -1.79 1.53
C GLU A 90 -15.00 -0.89 2.14
N PHE A 91 -13.83 -0.78 1.50
CA PHE A 91 -12.74 0.10 1.93
C PHE A 91 -13.15 1.58 1.90
N ASP A 92 -13.84 2.00 0.84
CA ASP A 92 -14.34 3.36 0.69
C ASP A 92 -15.45 3.69 1.70
N ALA A 93 -16.38 2.76 1.96
CA ALA A 93 -17.40 2.91 3.00
C ALA A 93 -16.77 3.01 4.41
N ARG A 94 -15.68 2.27 4.67
CA ARG A 94 -14.94 2.33 5.94
C ARG A 94 -14.22 3.67 6.14
N TRP A 95 -13.99 4.44 5.08
CA TRP A 95 -13.21 5.68 5.12
C TRP A 95 -13.80 6.75 6.04
N GLU A 96 -15.13 6.93 6.03
CA GLU A 96 -15.81 7.90 6.88
C GLU A 96 -15.58 7.59 8.37
N HIS A 97 -15.65 6.31 8.74
CA HIS A 97 -15.37 5.90 10.11
C HIS A 97 -13.94 6.25 10.55
N TRP A 98 -12.94 6.10 9.68
CA TRP A 98 -11.57 6.51 10.01
C TRP A 98 -11.44 8.03 10.16
N LEU A 99 -12.17 8.81 9.38
CA LEU A 99 -12.22 10.27 9.52
C LEU A 99 -12.85 10.68 10.85
N ASP A 100 -13.98 10.09 11.23
CA ASP A 100 -14.66 10.36 12.51
C ASP A 100 -13.78 9.97 13.71
N ASN A 101 -12.93 8.96 13.54
CA ASN A 101 -12.00 8.44 14.55
C ASN A 101 -10.54 8.82 14.26
N ALA A 102 -10.29 9.94 13.57
CA ALA A 102 -8.96 10.32 13.09
C ALA A 102 -7.91 10.47 14.22
N SER A 103 -8.33 10.80 15.44
CA SER A 103 -7.43 10.87 16.60
C SER A 103 -6.78 9.51 16.91
N ALA A 104 -7.50 8.40 16.74
CA ALA A 104 -6.97 7.04 16.95
C ALA A 104 -5.86 6.69 15.94
N TRP A 105 -5.89 7.30 14.75
CA TRP A 105 -4.89 7.11 13.70
C TRP A 105 -3.68 8.02 13.82
N THR A 106 -3.73 9.04 14.69
CA THR A 106 -2.66 10.03 14.87
C THR A 106 -1.30 9.39 15.17
N PRO A 107 -1.17 8.45 16.13
CA PRO A 107 0.13 7.82 16.40
C PRO A 107 0.71 7.06 15.20
N PHE A 108 -0.14 6.47 14.35
CA PHE A 108 0.32 5.79 13.15
C PHE A 108 0.85 6.78 12.11
N PHE A 109 0.11 7.85 11.84
CA PHE A 109 0.57 8.90 10.92
C PHE A 109 1.83 9.60 11.41
N GLU A 110 1.98 9.86 12.71
CA GLU A 110 3.21 10.44 13.26
C GLU A 110 4.43 9.55 13.01
N LYS A 111 4.29 8.23 13.18
CA LYS A 111 5.34 7.27 12.81
C LYS A 111 5.62 7.31 11.30
N LEU A 112 4.56 7.30 10.48
CA LEU A 112 4.64 7.34 9.01
C LEU A 112 5.37 8.60 8.50
N GLU A 113 5.09 9.76 9.09
CA GLU A 113 5.70 11.05 8.74
C GLU A 113 7.22 11.05 8.96
N THR A 114 7.71 10.19 9.86
CA THR A 114 9.13 10.00 10.19
C THR A 114 9.77 8.79 9.54
N LEU A 115 9.03 8.09 8.68
CA LEU A 115 9.51 6.88 8.03
C LEU A 115 10.82 7.17 7.30
N SER A 116 11.83 6.37 7.62
CA SER A 116 13.17 6.45 7.07
C SER A 116 13.71 5.03 6.89
N GLY A 117 14.66 4.88 5.97
CA GLY A 117 15.25 3.60 5.61
C GLY A 117 14.87 3.13 4.21
N SER A 118 15.57 2.11 3.75
CA SER A 118 15.50 1.59 2.38
C SER A 118 14.94 0.15 2.30
N ASP A 119 14.54 -0.43 3.42
CA ASP A 119 14.06 -1.81 3.51
C ASP A 119 12.57 -1.86 3.89
N LEU A 120 11.73 -2.01 2.87
CA LEU A 120 10.29 -2.09 3.04
C LEU A 120 9.85 -3.32 3.86
N THR A 121 10.56 -4.45 3.77
CA THR A 121 10.18 -5.66 4.54
C THR A 121 10.34 -5.43 6.03
N ARG A 122 11.45 -4.81 6.44
CA ARG A 122 11.70 -4.43 7.82
C ARG A 122 10.72 -3.38 8.32
N ILE A 123 10.37 -2.41 7.48
CA ILE A 123 9.36 -1.40 7.79
C ILE A 123 8.00 -2.05 8.06
N LEU A 124 7.51 -2.87 7.14
CA LEU A 124 6.21 -3.55 7.30
C LEU A 124 6.19 -4.43 8.55
N ARG A 125 7.28 -5.15 8.84
CA ARG A 125 7.39 -5.99 10.05
C ARG A 125 7.40 -5.15 11.34
N ALA A 126 8.13 -4.04 11.37
CA ALA A 126 8.21 -3.15 12.52
C ALA A 126 6.88 -2.43 12.83
N HIS A 127 6.02 -2.28 11.83
CA HIS A 127 4.66 -1.77 11.98
C HIS A 127 3.62 -2.87 12.26
N GLU A 128 4.05 -4.12 12.42
CA GLU A 128 3.21 -5.28 12.77
C GLU A 128 2.06 -5.52 11.76
N VAL A 129 2.23 -5.07 10.51
CA VAL A 129 1.26 -5.28 9.43
C VAL A 129 1.56 -6.53 8.60
N VAL A 130 2.66 -7.23 8.91
CA VAL A 130 3.05 -8.52 8.33
C VAL A 130 3.62 -9.45 9.41
N SER A 131 3.36 -10.74 9.23
CA SER A 131 3.84 -11.84 10.07
C SER A 131 5.10 -12.49 9.50
N ASP A 132 5.75 -13.37 10.27
CA ASP A 132 6.89 -14.14 9.76
C ASP A 132 6.48 -15.09 8.63
N ARG A 133 5.24 -15.61 8.68
CA ARG A 133 4.65 -16.41 7.59
C ARG A 133 4.54 -15.60 6.29
N ASP A 134 4.15 -14.33 6.36
CA ASP A 134 4.09 -13.45 5.19
C ASP A 134 5.49 -13.22 4.59
N LEU A 135 6.51 -13.07 5.45
CA LEU A 135 7.90 -12.91 5.03
C LEU A 135 8.46 -14.18 4.36
N GLU A 136 8.11 -15.36 4.86
CA GLU A 136 8.46 -16.64 4.22
C GLU A 136 7.82 -16.79 2.84
N ALA A 137 6.55 -16.39 2.69
CA ALA A 137 5.86 -16.37 1.40
C ALA A 137 6.53 -15.38 0.44
N TYR A 138 6.82 -14.17 0.91
CA TYR A 138 7.54 -13.14 0.16
C TYR A 138 8.92 -13.60 -0.32
N ALA A 139 9.64 -14.40 0.48
CA ALA A 139 10.97 -14.91 0.14
C ALA A 139 10.98 -15.70 -1.19
N ARG A 140 9.84 -16.25 -1.60
CA ARG A 140 9.66 -17.02 -2.84
C ARG A 140 9.31 -16.14 -4.04
N LEU A 141 8.85 -14.91 -3.84
CA LEU A 141 8.50 -14.00 -4.93
C LEU A 141 9.73 -13.58 -5.74
N ARG A 142 9.56 -13.44 -7.04
CA ARG A 142 10.58 -12.98 -7.99
C ARG A 142 9.98 -11.94 -8.93
N ARG A 143 10.82 -11.03 -9.43
CA ARG A 143 10.41 -10.11 -10.51
C ARG A 143 10.16 -10.93 -11.78
N SER A 144 9.28 -10.44 -12.65
CA SER A 144 9.13 -10.94 -14.01
C SER A 144 10.43 -10.74 -14.80
N ALA A 145 10.56 -11.41 -15.95
CA ALA A 145 11.76 -11.31 -16.81
C ALA A 145 12.05 -9.86 -17.24
N GLU A 146 11.02 -9.06 -17.47
CA GLU A 146 11.13 -7.63 -17.81
C GLU A 146 11.41 -6.73 -16.60
N GLY A 147 11.42 -7.30 -15.38
CA GLY A 147 11.68 -6.57 -14.14
C GLY A 147 10.53 -5.66 -13.66
N ARG A 148 9.46 -5.47 -14.44
CA ARG A 148 8.39 -4.50 -14.17
C ARG A 148 7.29 -4.99 -13.24
N ALA A 149 7.20 -6.30 -12.99
CA ALA A 149 6.11 -6.90 -12.23
C ALA A 149 6.61 -7.96 -11.24
N VAL A 150 5.78 -8.27 -10.25
CA VAL A 150 6.02 -9.33 -9.26
C VAL A 150 4.76 -10.19 -9.16
N PRO A 151 4.67 -11.32 -9.88
CA PRO A 151 3.52 -12.20 -9.80
C PRO A 151 3.44 -12.88 -8.44
N LEU A 152 2.26 -12.85 -7.82
CA LEU A 152 1.92 -13.69 -6.68
C LEU A 152 1.64 -15.14 -7.16
N PRO A 153 1.93 -16.15 -6.33
CA PRO A 153 1.88 -17.56 -6.74
C PRO A 153 0.45 -18.10 -6.91
N SER A 154 -0.55 -17.45 -6.32
CA SER A 154 -1.94 -17.90 -6.31
C SER A 154 -2.89 -16.80 -6.80
N PRO A 155 -4.05 -17.17 -7.37
CA PRO A 155 -5.12 -16.21 -7.61
C PRO A 155 -5.54 -15.50 -6.32
N PHE A 156 -5.97 -14.25 -6.46
CA PHE A 156 -6.42 -13.42 -5.35
C PHE A 156 -7.70 -13.98 -4.74
N SER A 157 -7.67 -14.25 -3.44
CA SER A 157 -8.79 -14.82 -2.68
C SER A 157 -9.44 -13.83 -1.71
N GLY A 158 -8.95 -12.60 -1.63
CA GLY A 158 -9.50 -11.55 -0.77
C GLY A 158 -9.07 -11.64 0.69
N THR A 159 -7.99 -12.37 0.98
CA THR A 159 -7.53 -12.58 2.37
C THR A 159 -6.50 -11.55 2.80
N ASP A 160 -6.31 -11.44 4.12
CA ASP A 160 -5.24 -10.65 4.72
C ASP A 160 -3.84 -11.06 4.22
N ASP A 161 -3.61 -12.36 4.02
CA ASP A 161 -2.36 -12.91 3.48
C ASP A 161 -2.13 -12.39 2.04
N ASP A 162 -3.19 -12.30 1.23
CA ASP A 162 -3.09 -11.80 -0.15
C ASP A 162 -2.66 -10.33 -0.18
N VAL A 163 -3.29 -9.47 0.62
CA VAL A 163 -2.96 -8.03 0.64
C VAL A 163 -1.59 -7.77 1.27
N ALA A 164 -1.20 -8.56 2.27
CA ALA A 164 0.14 -8.52 2.85
C ALA A 164 1.20 -8.88 1.80
N LEU A 165 0.95 -9.90 0.98
CA LEU A 165 1.86 -10.34 -0.05
C LEU A 165 1.92 -9.34 -1.23
N LEU A 166 0.79 -8.71 -1.59
CA LEU A 166 0.77 -7.59 -2.54
C LEU A 166 1.61 -6.41 -2.05
N ALA A 167 1.55 -6.07 -0.76
CA ALA A 167 2.36 -5.00 -0.18
C ALA A 167 3.85 -5.38 -0.11
N LEU A 168 4.16 -6.58 0.39
CA LEU A 168 5.53 -7.09 0.47
C LEU A 168 6.19 -7.22 -0.90
N GLY A 169 5.43 -7.57 -1.93
CA GLY A 169 5.94 -7.69 -3.29
C GLY A 169 6.67 -6.43 -3.78
N PHE A 170 6.26 -5.23 -3.34
CA PHE A 170 6.93 -3.98 -3.72
C PHE A 170 8.39 -3.93 -3.25
N ALA A 171 8.75 -4.69 -2.21
CA ALA A 171 10.13 -4.82 -1.76
C ALA A 171 11.02 -5.61 -2.74
N ARG A 172 10.48 -6.12 -3.85
CA ARG A 172 11.28 -6.59 -5.00
C ARG A 172 11.60 -5.49 -6.00
N GLY A 173 10.99 -4.31 -5.87
CA GLY A 173 11.41 -3.11 -6.59
C GLY A 173 12.72 -2.56 -6.05
N GLU A 174 13.38 -1.73 -6.87
CA GLU A 174 14.62 -1.04 -6.52
C GLU A 174 14.38 0.48 -6.53
N PRO A 175 15.25 1.29 -5.91
CA PRO A 175 15.14 2.74 -5.99
C PRO A 175 15.05 3.24 -7.44
N SER A 176 14.01 3.99 -7.77
CA SER A 176 13.67 4.48 -9.13
C SER A 176 13.29 3.40 -10.16
N ALA A 177 13.23 2.13 -9.77
CA ALA A 177 12.86 1.01 -10.62
C ALA A 177 11.73 0.20 -9.95
N LEU A 178 10.51 0.71 -10.13
CA LEU A 178 9.29 0.09 -9.62
C LEU A 178 9.05 -1.30 -10.24
N ALA A 179 8.70 -2.27 -9.40
CA ALA A 179 8.16 -3.56 -9.82
C ALA A 179 6.77 -3.75 -9.18
N VAL A 180 5.73 -3.90 -9.99
CA VAL A 180 4.33 -3.91 -9.55
C VAL A 180 3.89 -5.31 -9.13
N PRO A 181 3.54 -5.53 -7.85
CA PRO A 181 3.00 -6.81 -7.40
C PRO A 181 1.56 -6.99 -7.84
N TYR A 182 1.24 -8.19 -8.31
CA TYR A 182 -0.10 -8.50 -8.77
C TYR A 182 -0.46 -9.97 -8.55
N ALA A 183 -1.75 -10.22 -8.37
CA ALA A 183 -2.36 -11.55 -8.41
C ALA A 183 -3.38 -11.62 -9.56
N ARG A 184 -3.66 -12.83 -10.06
CA ARG A 184 -4.78 -13.03 -11.00
C ARG A 184 -6.10 -12.96 -10.23
N ARG A 185 -7.17 -12.47 -10.86
CA ARG A 185 -8.52 -12.65 -10.33
C ARG A 185 -8.87 -14.15 -10.33
N ALA A 186 -9.63 -14.60 -9.33
CA ALA A 186 -10.08 -15.99 -9.28
C ALA A 186 -11.00 -16.36 -10.45
N ASP A 187 -11.71 -15.38 -11.01
CA ASP A 187 -12.69 -15.55 -12.09
C ASP A 187 -12.13 -15.23 -13.49
N ALA A 188 -10.81 -15.08 -13.64
CA ALA A 188 -10.14 -14.68 -14.89
C ALA A 188 -9.55 -15.85 -15.68
#